data_AF-A0A966WH22-F1
#
_entry.id   AF-A0A966WH22-F1
#
_cell.length_a   1.000
_cell.length_b   1.000
_cell.length_c   1.000
_cell.angle_alpha   90.00
_cell.angle_beta   90.00
_cell.angle_gamma   90.00
#
_symmetry.space_group_name_H-M   'P 1'
#
loop_
_entity.id
_entity.type
_entity.pdbx_description
1 polymer ?
#
loop_
_entity_poly.entity_id
_entity_poly.type
_entity_poly.pdbx_seq_one_letter_code
_entity_poly.pdbx_strand_id
1 'polypeptide(L)'
;GIAAGFCAVLVFALYLNSDSVLNLYKNPSIIWATVPLVLLWIARAWLVTHRGEMNDDPVVFALKDRISMLIGGLIAALFTLAALW
;
A
#
# COMPACT_ATOMS: atom_id res chain seq x y z
N GLY A 1 -17.27 1.13 1.11
CA GLY A 1 -16.09 1.96 1.37
C GLY A 1 -15.00 1.15 2.02
N ILE A 2 -14.94 1.16 3.36
CA ILE A 2 -13.88 0.48 4.14
C ILE A 2 -13.77 -1.01 3.80
N ALA A 3 -14.87 -1.77 3.82
CA ALA A 3 -14.85 -3.21 3.49
C ALA A 3 -14.27 -3.49 2.09
N ALA A 4 -14.59 -2.68 1.08
CA ALA A 4 -14.02 -2.79 -0.25
C ALA A 4 -12.51 -2.49 -0.27
N GLY A 5 -12.04 -1.57 0.58
CA GLY A 5 -10.61 -1.31 0.79
C GLY A 5 -9.88 -2.51 1.40
N PHE A 6 -10.46 -3.16 2.41
CA PHE A 6 -9.90 -4.39 2.99
C PHE A 6 -9.90 -5.54 1.96
N CYS A 7 -10.95 -5.69 1.17
CA CYS A 7 -10.98 -6.67 0.07
C CYS A 7 -9.91 -6.38 -0.99
N ALA A 8 -9.65 -5.11 -1.32
CA ALA A 8 -8.59 -4.75 -2.26
C ALA A 8 -7.20 -5.16 -1.73
N VAL A 9 -6.93 -4.96 -0.43
CA VAL A 9 -5.68 -5.42 0.20
C VAL A 9 -5.58 -6.94 0.21
N LEU A 10 -6.69 -7.64 0.46
CA LEU A 10 -6.73 -9.10 0.40
C LEU A 10 -6.39 -9.61 -1.01
N VAL A 11 -7.03 -9.05 -2.05
CA VAL A 11 -6.73 -9.41 -3.44
C VAL A 11 -5.27 -9.12 -3.80
N PHE A 12 -4.72 -8.00 -3.30
CA PHE A 12 -3.31 -7.67 -3.48
C PHE A 12 -2.38 -8.69 -2.79
N ALA A 13 -2.70 -9.11 -1.56
CA ALA A 13 -1.93 -10.14 -0.86
C ALA A 13 -1.98 -11.50 -1.57
N LEU A 14 -3.15 -11.88 -2.09
CA LEU A 14 -3.30 -13.10 -2.90
C LEU A 14 -2.49 -13.03 -4.20
N TYR A 15 -2.47 -11.86 -4.86
CA TYR A 15 -1.63 -11.63 -6.03
C TYR A 15 -0.13 -11.82 -5.71
N LEU A 16 0.33 -11.25 -4.60
CA LEU A 16 1.73 -11.41 -4.16
C LEU A 16 2.09 -12.86 -3.81
N ASN A 17 1.10 -13.67 -3.43
CA ASN A 17 1.29 -15.10 -3.13
C ASN A 17 1.23 -16.01 -4.36
N SER A 18 0.95 -15.47 -5.56
CA SER A 18 0.91 -16.28 -6.78
C SER A 18 2.30 -16.76 -7.21
N ASP A 19 2.39 -17.97 -7.78
CA ASP A 19 3.64 -18.56 -8.26
C ASP A 19 4.37 -17.66 -9.27
N SER A 20 3.62 -16.91 -10.09
CA SER A 20 4.19 -15.94 -11.03
C SER A 20 4.98 -14.84 -10.33
N VAL A 21 4.48 -14.33 -9.20
CA VAL A 21 5.14 -13.27 -8.43
C VAL A 21 6.27 -13.84 -7.58
N LEU A 22 6.07 -15.03 -7.00
CA LEU A 22 7.11 -15.73 -6.24
C LEU A 22 8.34 -16.07 -7.09
N ASN A 23 8.14 -16.36 -8.38
CA ASN A 23 9.24 -16.59 -9.33
C ASN A 23 9.84 -15.31 -9.89
N LEU A 24 9.11 -14.18 -9.87
CA LEU A 24 9.56 -12.89 -10.37
C LEU A 24 10.52 -12.20 -9.40
N TYR A 25 10.28 -12.34 -8.10
CA TYR A 25 11.09 -11.72 -7.05
C TYR A 25 12.04 -12.74 -6.41
N LYS A 26 13.32 -12.38 -6.31
CA LYS A 26 14.34 -13.24 -5.68
C LYS A 26 14.09 -13.42 -4.19
N ASN A 27 13.54 -12.40 -3.52
CA ASN A 27 13.19 -12.48 -2.11
C ASN A 27 11.72 -12.09 -1.83
N PRO A 28 10.78 -13.06 -1.93
CA PRO A 28 9.37 -12.80 -1.73
C PRO A 28 9.00 -12.30 -0.33
N SER A 29 9.82 -12.57 0.68
CA SER A 29 9.51 -12.16 2.06
C SER A 29 9.51 -10.64 2.25
N ILE A 30 10.30 -9.90 1.46
CA ILE A 30 10.40 -8.44 1.53
C ILE A 30 9.12 -7.78 1.00
N ILE A 31 8.54 -8.32 -0.08
CA ILE A 31 7.35 -7.77 -0.72
C ILE A 31 6.09 -7.97 0.12
N TRP A 32 6.11 -8.88 1.09
CA TRP A 32 5.00 -9.03 2.03
C TRP A 32 4.87 -7.83 2.98
N ALA A 33 5.95 -7.09 3.26
CA ALA A 33 5.91 -5.87 4.07
C ALA A 33 5.07 -4.75 3.43
N THR A 34 4.84 -4.82 2.12
CA THR A 34 3.98 -3.88 1.39
C THR A 34 2.50 -4.04 1.75
N VAL A 35 2.04 -5.24 2.13
CA VAL A 35 0.65 -5.51 2.50
C VAL A 35 0.20 -4.70 3.73
N PRO A 36 0.88 -4.76 4.90
CA PRO A 36 0.49 -3.95 6.05
C PRO A 36 0.65 -2.45 5.80
N LEU A 37 1.59 -2.01 4.94
CA LEU A 37 1.73 -0.60 4.56
C LEU A 37 0.52 -0.07 3.80
N VAL A 38 0.05 -0.81 2.78
CA VAL A 38 -1.15 -0.43 2.02
C VAL A 38 -2.38 -0.46 2.92
N LEU A 39 -2.50 -1.45 3.81
CA LEU A 39 -3.59 -1.53 4.77
C LEU A 39 -3.62 -0.32 5.72
N LEU A 40 -2.46 0.04 6.25
CA LEU A 40 -2.30 1.20 7.14
C LEU A 40 -2.63 2.50 6.41
N TRP A 41 -2.22 2.64 5.16
CA TRP A 41 -2.55 3.81 4.35
C TRP A 41 -4.06 3.94 4.12
N ILE A 42 -4.74 2.85 3.75
CA ILE A 42 -6.20 2.83 3.56
C ILE A 42 -6.91 3.18 4.87
N ALA A 43 -6.54 2.54 5.98
CA ALA A 43 -7.14 2.82 7.28
C ALA A 43 -6.96 4.30 7.68
N ARG A 44 -5.76 4.85 7.46
CA ARG A 44 -5.48 6.26 7.72
C ARG A 44 -6.30 7.19 6.83
N ALA A 45 -6.37 6.91 5.53
CA ALA A 45 -7.18 7.71 4.60
C ALA A 45 -8.63 7.79 5.08
N TRP A 46 -9.23 6.65 5.45
CA TRP A 46 -10.58 6.60 6.01
C TRP A 46 -10.73 7.39 7.32
N LEU A 47 -9.75 7.33 8.22
CA LEU A 47 -9.78 8.11 9.46
C LEU A 47 -9.73 9.62 9.21
N VAL A 48 -8.88 10.07 8.28
CA VAL A 48 -8.75 11.50 7.92
C VAL A 48 -10.02 12.00 7.21
N THR A 49 -10.57 11.21 6.28
CA THR A 49 -11.84 11.54 5.63
C THR A 49 -12.98 11.60 6.63
N HIS A 50 -13.07 10.63 7.56
CA HIS A 50 -14.11 10.63 8.60
C HIS A 50 -14.00 11.81 9.56
N ARG A 51 -12.79 12.34 9.79
CA ARG A 51 -12.58 13.56 10.59
C ARG A 51 -12.94 14.85 9.86
N GLY A 52 -13.26 14.79 8.56
CA GLY A 52 -13.49 15.98 7.73
C GLY A 52 -12.21 16.78 7.44
N GLU A 53 -11.04 16.20 7.71
CA GLU A 53 -9.74 16.86 7.48
C GLU A 53 -9.27 16.74 6.02
N MET A 54 -9.91 15.87 5.24
CA MET A 54 -9.66 15.69 3.82
C MET A 54 -10.48 16.69 3.00
N ASN A 55 -9.95 17.91 2.89
CA ASN A 55 -10.57 19.01 2.13
C ASN A 55 -10.22 18.99 0.64
N ASP A 56 -9.14 18.31 0.29
CA ASP A 56 -8.63 18.18 -1.07
C ASP A 56 -9.05 16.81 -1.65
N ASP A 57 -9.05 16.68 -2.99
CA ASP A 57 -9.31 15.40 -3.66
C ASP A 57 -8.37 14.29 -3.14
N PRO A 58 -8.81 13.00 -3.10
CA PRO A 58 -8.02 11.90 -2.55
C PRO A 58 -6.62 11.76 -3.16
N VAL A 59 -6.48 12.06 -4.46
CA VAL A 59 -5.20 12.02 -5.17
C VAL A 59 -4.29 13.17 -4.73
N VAL A 60 -4.85 14.38 -4.56
CA VAL A 60 -4.11 15.54 -4.07
C VAL A 60 -3.69 15.32 -2.62
N PHE A 61 -4.56 14.77 -1.79
CA PHE A 61 -4.22 14.34 -0.43
C PHE A 61 -3.04 13.36 -0.43
N ALA A 62 -3.06 12.34 -1.29
CA ALA A 62 -1.97 11.36 -1.38
C ALA A 62 -0.62 12.00 -1.73
N LEU A 63 -0.62 13.05 -2.56
CA LEU A 63 0.59 13.76 -3.01
C LEU A 63 1.06 14.87 -2.06
N LYS A 64 0.18 15.40 -1.22
CA LYS A 64 0.47 16.54 -0.32
C LYS A 64 0.74 16.10 1.12
N ASP A 65 0.11 15.00 1.53
CA ASP A 65 0.27 14.48 2.88
C ASP A 65 1.62 13.75 3.03
N ARG A 66 2.45 14.25 3.96
CA ARG A 66 3.81 13.73 4.18
C ARG A 66 3.83 12.25 4.57
N ILE A 67 2.83 11.78 5.31
CA ILE A 67 2.75 10.37 5.73
C ILE A 67 2.36 9.51 4.53
N SER A 68 1.43 9.95 3.69
CA SER A 68 1.08 9.31 2.42
C SER A 68 2.29 9.21 1.50
N MET A 69 3.07 10.29 1.36
CA MET A 69 4.31 10.29 0.57
C MET A 69 5.36 9.33 1.14
N LEU A 70 5.52 9.30 2.47
CA LEU A 70 6.48 8.42 3.13
C LEU A 70 6.09 6.95 2.95
N ILE A 71 4.81 6.60 3.13
CA ILE A 71 4.31 5.25 2.88
C ILE A 71 4.49 4.87 1.40
N GLY A 72 4.14 5.75 0.47
CA GLY A 72 4.36 5.52 -0.96
C GLY A 72 5.84 5.30 -1.31
N GLY A 73 6.73 6.10 -0.71
CA GLY A 73 8.18 5.95 -0.86
C GLY A 73 8.70 4.63 -0.29
N LEU A 74 8.21 4.21 0.88
CA LEU A 74 8.56 2.90 1.46
C LEU A 74 8.09 1.74 0.58
N ILE A 75 6.87 1.82 0.04
CA ILE A 75 6.33 0.84 -0.89
C ILE A 75 7.24 0.74 -2.13
N ALA A 76 7.59 1.87 -2.75
CA ALA A 76 8.47 1.89 -3.91
C ALA A 76 9.85 1.29 -3.59
N ALA A 77 10.44 1.66 -2.44
CA ALA A 77 11.71 1.11 -1.99
C ALA A 77 11.65 -0.41 -1.81
N LEU A 78 10.60 -0.94 -1.17
CA LEU A 78 10.41 -2.38 -0.98
C LEU A 78 10.30 -3.13 -2.31
N PHE A 79 9.56 -2.59 -3.28
CA PHE A 79 9.48 -3.17 -4.63
C PHE A 79 10.83 -3.20 -5.33
N THR A 80 11.61 -2.11 -5.26
CA THR A 80 12.97 -2.10 -5.86
C THR A 80 13.92 -3.06 -5.17
N LEU A 81 13.88 -3.17 -3.84
CA LEU A 81 14.71 -4.08 -3.08
C LEU A 81 14.37 -5.54 -3.41
N ALA A 82 13.09 -5.89 -3.43
CA ALA A 82 12.64 -7.24 -3.77
C ALA A 82 13.03 -7.64 -5.20
N ALA A 83 13.06 -6.69 -6.15
CA ALA A 83 13.44 -6.94 -7.54
C ALA A 83 14.95 -7.09 -7.73
N LEU A 84 15.75 -6.31 -7.01
CA LEU A 84 17.21 -6.29 -7.16
C LEU A 84 17.91 -7.40 -6.38
N TRP A 85 17.42 -7.72 -5.17
CA TRP A 85 18.00 -8.67 -4.22
C TRP A 85 17.24 -9.98 -4.18
#